data_AF-A0A964IEW7-F1
#
_entry.id   AF-A0A964IEW7-F1
#
_cell.length_a   1.000
_cell.length_b   1.000
_cell.length_c   1.000
_cell.angle_alpha   90.00
_cell.angle_beta   90.00
_cell.angle_gamma   90.00
#
_symmetry.space_group_name_H-M   'P 1'
#
loop_
_entity.id
_entity.type
_entity.pdbx_description
1 polymer ?
#
loop_
_entity_poly.entity_id
_entity_poly.type
_entity_poly.pdbx_seq_one_letter_code
_entity_poly.pdbx_strand_id
1 'polypeptide(L)'
;MAKRPKARTVPTFASEQVEREYWETHDSIGVVDWSTARRAVFPNLKASTETISLRLPTALLADLKVLANKRDVPYQSLLKVYLSDRVTHETGGRTRPNKELQPTSRRGVQAKTRQPARAARG
;
A
#
# COMPACT_ATOMS: atom_id res chain seq x y z
N MET A 1 -25.76 16.82 -29.87
CA MET A 1 -25.74 15.42 -29.37
C MET A 1 -24.72 14.64 -30.18
N ALA A 2 -23.58 14.26 -29.61
CA ALA A 2 -22.52 13.55 -30.34
C ALA A 2 -22.84 12.05 -30.44
N LYS A 3 -22.72 11.50 -31.65
CA LYS A 3 -23.05 10.12 -32.03
C LYS A 3 -22.01 9.16 -31.41
N ARG A 4 -22.45 8.19 -30.58
CA ARG A 4 -21.55 7.22 -29.92
C ARG A 4 -21.00 6.23 -30.97
N PRO A 5 -19.70 5.92 -30.97
CA PRO A 5 -19.14 4.93 -31.88
C PRO A 5 -19.72 3.54 -31.59
N LYS A 6 -20.09 2.79 -32.64
CA LYS A 6 -20.53 1.39 -32.53
C LYS A 6 -19.38 0.55 -31.99
N ALA A 7 -19.63 -0.16 -30.87
CA ALA A 7 -18.68 -1.10 -30.30
C ALA A 7 -18.34 -2.19 -31.34
N ARG A 8 -17.04 -2.36 -31.61
CA ARG A 8 -16.54 -3.48 -32.41
C ARG A 8 -16.56 -4.74 -31.54
N THR A 9 -16.76 -5.90 -32.16
CA THR A 9 -16.74 -7.21 -31.48
C THR A 9 -15.42 -7.39 -30.72
N VAL A 10 -15.51 -7.72 -29.43
CA VAL A 10 -14.35 -8.04 -28.59
C VAL A 10 -13.63 -9.26 -29.19
N PRO A 11 -12.31 -9.20 -29.44
CA PRO A 11 -11.57 -10.34 -29.95
C PRO A 11 -11.59 -11.50 -28.96
N THR A 12 -11.76 -12.72 -29.46
CA THR A 12 -11.63 -13.94 -28.65
C THR A 12 -10.16 -14.37 -28.63
N PHE A 13 -9.54 -14.42 -27.45
CA PHE A 13 -8.15 -14.84 -27.32
C PHE A 13 -8.06 -16.30 -26.84
N ALA A 14 -7.01 -17.01 -27.29
CA ALA A 14 -6.78 -18.40 -26.90
C ALA A 14 -6.11 -18.55 -25.52
N SER A 15 -5.48 -17.49 -24.99
CA SER A 15 -4.75 -17.46 -23.72
C SER A 15 -4.64 -16.03 -23.19
N GLU A 16 -4.56 -15.88 -21.86
CA GLU A 16 -4.35 -14.59 -21.18
C GLU A 16 -3.04 -13.90 -21.61
N GLN A 17 -2.01 -14.66 -21.98
CA GLN A 17 -0.75 -14.09 -22.46
C GLN A 17 -0.93 -13.35 -23.80
N VAL A 18 -1.67 -13.99 -24.73
CA VAL A 18 -1.98 -13.43 -26.05
C VAL A 18 -2.88 -12.20 -25.92
N GLU A 19 -3.83 -12.25 -24.98
CA GLU A 19 -4.67 -11.11 -24.65
C GLU A 19 -3.85 -9.93 -24.12
N ARG A 20 -2.89 -10.17 -23.21
CA ARG A 20 -2.02 -9.12 -22.66
C ARG A 20 -1.19 -8.45 -23.75
N GLU A 21 -0.52 -9.24 -24.59
CA GLU A 21 0.31 -8.72 -25.70
C GLU A 21 -0.51 -7.88 -26.69
N TYR A 22 -1.75 -8.31 -26.96
CA TYR A 22 -2.69 -7.55 -27.78
C TYR A 22 -3.04 -6.20 -27.13
N TRP A 23 -3.38 -6.18 -25.84
CA TRP A 23 -3.76 -4.95 -25.14
C TRP A 23 -2.59 -4.01 -24.81
N GLU A 24 -1.35 -4.49 -24.75
CA GLU A 24 -0.17 -3.61 -24.65
C GLU A 24 0.03 -2.76 -25.91
N THR A 25 -0.47 -3.23 -27.06
CA THR A 25 -0.24 -2.60 -28.36
C THR A 25 -1.49 -1.96 -28.97
N HIS A 26 -2.69 -2.27 -28.47
CA HIS A 26 -3.96 -1.81 -29.05
C HIS A 26 -4.80 -0.98 -28.06
N ASP A 27 -5.35 0.13 -28.54
CA ASP A 27 -6.24 1.00 -27.76
C ASP A 27 -7.65 0.39 -27.59
N SER A 28 -8.14 0.37 -26.35
CA SER A 28 -9.39 -0.28 -25.92
C SER A 28 -10.64 0.57 -26.11
N ILE A 29 -10.49 1.85 -26.45
CA ILE A 29 -11.59 2.83 -26.57
C ILE A 29 -12.67 2.40 -27.59
N GLY A 30 -12.30 1.67 -28.66
CA GLY A 30 -13.23 1.26 -29.73
C GLY A 30 -13.76 -0.17 -29.65
N VAL A 31 -13.25 -0.98 -28.72
CA VAL A 31 -13.48 -2.44 -28.67
C VAL A 31 -14.25 -2.85 -27.42
N VAL A 32 -14.08 -2.11 -26.32
CA VAL A 32 -14.72 -2.43 -25.04
C VAL A 32 -16.01 -1.62 -24.86
N ASP A 33 -17.12 -2.30 -24.56
CA ASP A 33 -18.37 -1.62 -24.18
C ASP A 33 -18.31 -1.15 -22.72
N TRP A 34 -17.77 0.06 -22.54
CA TRP A 34 -17.67 0.75 -21.26
C TRP A 34 -19.02 1.03 -20.59
N SER A 35 -20.16 0.91 -21.30
CA SER A 35 -21.49 1.07 -20.68
C SER A 35 -21.84 -0.07 -19.72
N THR A 36 -21.20 -1.22 -19.88
CA THR A 36 -21.37 -2.40 -19.01
C THR A 36 -20.33 -2.47 -17.89
N ALA A 37 -19.35 -1.57 -17.89
CA ALA A 37 -18.24 -1.60 -16.93
C ALA A 37 -18.75 -1.43 -15.49
N ARG A 38 -18.34 -2.34 -14.61
CA ARG A 38 -18.67 -2.30 -13.18
C ARG A 38 -17.48 -1.82 -12.37
N ARG A 39 -17.77 -1.09 -11.28
CA ARG A 39 -16.73 -0.78 -10.29
C ARG A 39 -16.29 -2.08 -9.61
N ALA A 40 -15.10 -2.55 -9.96
CA ALA A 40 -14.44 -3.63 -9.26
C ALA A 40 -13.70 -3.08 -8.03
N VAL A 41 -13.87 -3.74 -6.89
CA VAL A 41 -13.02 -3.55 -5.71
C VAL A 41 -12.04 -4.73 -5.71
N PHE A 42 -10.75 -4.45 -5.60
CA PHE A 42 -9.72 -5.48 -5.51
C PHE A 42 -9.27 -5.63 -4.05
N PRO A 43 -10.01 -6.40 -3.21
CA PRO A 43 -9.77 -6.47 -1.77
C PRO A 43 -8.40 -7.05 -1.39
N ASN A 44 -7.77 -7.80 -2.31
CA ASN A 44 -6.51 -8.52 -2.08
C ASN A 44 -5.32 -7.94 -2.83
N LEU A 45 -5.48 -6.80 -3.53
CA LEU A 45 -4.37 -6.15 -4.21
C LEU A 45 -3.50 -5.48 -3.15
N LYS A 46 -2.31 -6.03 -2.90
CA LYS A 46 -1.31 -5.40 -2.03
C LYS A 46 -0.90 -4.06 -2.65
N ALA A 47 -0.86 -3.01 -1.83
CA ALA A 47 -0.24 -1.78 -2.27
C ALA A 47 1.25 -2.08 -2.52
N SER A 48 1.75 -1.75 -3.72
CA SER A 48 3.18 -1.91 -4.01
C SER A 48 3.95 -0.99 -3.05
N THR A 49 4.93 -1.55 -2.31
CA THR A 49 5.82 -0.77 -1.45
C THR A 49 7.15 -0.62 -2.15
N GLU A 50 7.53 0.61 -2.44
CA GLU A 50 8.85 0.95 -3.00
C GLU A 50 9.78 1.42 -1.88
N THR A 51 11.02 0.93 -1.87
CA THR A 51 12.03 1.36 -0.89
C THR A 51 12.75 2.59 -1.43
N ILE A 52 12.62 3.70 -0.72
CA ILE A 52 13.26 4.97 -1.07
C ILE A 52 14.20 5.42 0.07
N SER A 53 15.24 6.18 -0.29
CA SER A 53 16.10 6.85 0.69
C SER A 53 15.70 8.32 0.83
N LEU A 54 15.33 8.72 2.04
CA LEU A 54 14.94 10.10 2.37
C LEU A 54 15.94 10.72 3.33
N ARG A 55 16.30 11.99 3.10
CA ARG A 55 17.13 12.78 4.02
C ARG A 55 16.24 13.62 4.92
N LEU A 56 16.49 13.54 6.23
CA LEU A 56 15.75 14.27 7.26
C LEU A 56 16.74 14.96 8.22
N PRO A 57 16.40 16.15 8.76
CA PRO A 57 17.17 16.75 9.84
C PRO A 57 17.22 15.83 11.07
N THR A 58 18.38 15.75 11.72
CA THR A 58 18.61 14.85 12.86
C THR A 58 17.65 15.12 14.03
N ALA A 59 17.37 16.39 14.32
CA ALA A 59 16.45 16.78 15.39
C ALA A 59 15.02 16.24 15.13
N LEU A 60 14.52 16.42 13.90
CA LEU A 60 13.19 15.92 13.52
C LEU A 60 13.08 14.39 13.62
N LEU A 61 14.14 13.67 13.24
CA LEU A 61 14.16 12.22 13.36
C LEU A 61 14.12 11.77 14.84
N ALA A 62 14.81 12.49 15.72
CA ALA A 62 14.77 12.23 17.16
C ALA A 62 13.36 12.45 17.72
N ASP A 63 12.72 13.58 17.38
CA ASP A 63 11.36 13.90 17.81
C ASP A 63 10.34 12.86 17.33
N LEU A 64 10.44 12.41 16.07
CA LEU A 64 9.60 11.35 15.52
C LEU A 64 9.75 10.02 16.28
N LYS A 65 10.98 9.66 16.67
CA LYS A 65 11.23 8.45 17.48
C LYS A 65 10.60 8.57 18.87
N VAL A 66 10.73 9.73 19.52
CA VAL A 66 10.10 9.98 20.83
C VAL A 66 8.58 9.88 20.73
N LEU A 67 7.98 10.52 19.73
CA LEU A 67 6.53 10.46 19.49
C LEU A 67 6.03 9.04 19.20
N ALA A 68 6.79 8.28 18.42
CA ALA A 68 6.46 6.90 18.08
C ALA A 68 6.48 5.99 19.32
N ASN A 69 7.52 6.12 20.16
CA ASN A 69 7.60 5.40 21.42
C ASN A 69 6.46 5.77 22.38
N LYS A 70 6.08 7.05 22.47
CA LYS A 70 4.93 7.49 23.29
C LYS A 70 3.61 6.86 22.85
N ARG A 71 3.48 6.50 21.57
CA ARG A 71 2.29 5.86 21.00
C ARG A 71 2.42 4.34 20.86
N ASP A 72 3.49 3.77 21.37
CA ASP A 72 3.86 2.35 21.23
C ASP A 72 3.83 1.83 19.78
N VAL A 73 4.33 2.64 18.85
CA VAL A 73 4.43 2.29 17.42
C VAL A 73 5.86 2.43 16.91
N PRO A 74 6.26 1.68 15.88
CA PRO A 74 7.53 1.94 15.20
C PRO A 74 7.52 3.33 14.53
N TYR A 75 8.63 4.07 14.61
CA TYR A 75 8.72 5.42 14.02
C TYR A 75 8.49 5.43 12.50
N GLN A 76 8.87 4.36 11.81
CA GLN A 76 8.61 4.17 10.38
C GLN A 76 7.11 4.04 10.10
N SER A 77 6.37 3.31 10.93
CA SER A 77 4.92 3.19 10.81
C SER A 77 4.24 4.53 11.12
N LEU A 78 4.69 5.25 12.15
CA LEU A 78 4.19 6.58 12.45
C LEU A 78 4.43 7.57 11.30
N LEU A 79 5.62 7.55 10.71
CA LEU A 79 5.98 8.40 9.58
C LEU A 79 5.04 8.15 8.39
N LYS A 80 4.76 6.89 8.07
CA LYS A 80 3.83 6.51 7.00
C LYS A 80 2.42 7.07 7.22
N VAL A 81 1.90 6.99 8.45
CA VAL A 81 0.59 7.56 8.80
C VAL A 81 0.59 9.07 8.57
N TYR A 82 1.57 9.78 9.10
CA TYR A 82 1.66 11.24 8.98
C TYR A 82 1.78 11.72 7.54
N LEU A 83 2.63 11.07 6.73
CA LEU A 83 2.78 11.41 5.32
C LEU A 83 1.47 11.21 4.56
N SER A 84 0.77 10.11 4.85
CA SER A 84 -0.48 9.77 4.16
C SER A 84 -1.61 10.71 4.53
N ASP A 85 -1.70 11.07 5.81
CA ASP A 85 -2.65 12.06 6.32
C ASP A 85 -2.41 13.41 5.64
N ARG A 86 -1.15 13.88 5.63
CA ARG A 86 -0.79 15.15 4.99
C ARG A 86 -1.09 15.15 3.50
N VAL A 87 -0.75 14.08 2.77
CA VAL A 87 -1.07 13.96 1.33
C VAL A 87 -2.58 13.98 1.10
N THR A 88 -3.37 13.29 1.92
CA THR A 88 -4.83 13.25 1.78
C THR A 88 -5.46 14.61 2.00
N HIS A 89 -4.94 15.37 2.97
CA HIS A 89 -5.35 16.76 3.22
C HIS A 89 -5.04 17.67 2.03
N GLU A 90 -3.87 17.54 1.40
CA GLU A 90 -3.46 18.36 0.25
C GLU A 90 -4.19 17.98 -1.05
N THR A 91 -4.53 16.70 -1.25
CA THR A 91 -5.21 16.23 -2.47
C THR A 91 -6.74 16.29 -2.39
N GLY A 92 -7.30 16.80 -1.27
CA GLY A 92 -8.73 16.94 -1.08
C GLY A 92 -9.49 15.60 -1.01
N GLY A 93 -8.90 14.58 -0.39
CA GLY A 93 -9.55 13.28 -0.19
C GLY A 93 -9.66 12.38 -1.44
N ARG A 94 -9.00 12.75 -2.56
CA ARG A 94 -8.95 11.89 -3.77
C ARG A 94 -7.99 10.70 -3.62
N THR A 95 -7.09 10.75 -2.64
CA THR A 95 -6.15 9.66 -2.36
C THR A 95 -6.88 8.47 -1.76
N ARG A 96 -6.74 7.30 -2.38
CA ARG A 96 -7.31 6.05 -1.84
C ARG A 96 -6.64 5.72 -0.51
N PRO A 97 -7.39 5.42 0.57
CA PRO A 97 -6.79 5.04 1.83
C PRO A 97 -6.05 3.70 1.67
N ASN A 98 -4.73 3.70 1.93
CA ASN A 98 -3.97 2.46 1.95
C ASN A 98 -4.16 1.76 3.31
N LYS A 99 -4.86 0.63 3.30
CA LYS A 99 -5.22 -0.15 4.49
C LYS A 99 -4.01 -0.67 5.28
N GLU A 100 -2.83 -0.71 4.66
CA GLU A 100 -1.57 -1.15 5.27
C GLU A 100 -0.85 -0.06 6.09
N LEU A 101 -1.31 1.19 6.06
CA LEU A 101 -0.73 2.28 6.84
C LEU A 101 -1.11 2.22 8.32
N GLN A 102 -1.86 1.21 8.75
CA GLN A 102 -2.22 1.06 10.15
C GLN A 102 -0.97 0.79 10.99
N PRO A 103 -0.85 1.41 12.18
CA PRO A 103 0.25 1.12 13.08
C PRO A 103 0.24 -0.36 13.45
N THR A 104 1.21 -1.11 12.93
CA THR A 104 1.40 -2.51 13.28
C THR A 104 1.84 -2.59 14.74
N SER A 105 0.93 -3.02 15.62
CA SER A 105 1.27 -3.36 17.01
C SER A 105 2.42 -4.38 17.00
N ARG A 106 3.46 -4.12 17.78
CA ARG A 106 4.61 -5.02 17.89
C ARG A 106 4.10 -6.41 18.30
N ARG A 107 4.35 -7.41 17.45
CA ARG A 107 4.25 -8.82 17.85
C ARG A 107 5.28 -9.01 18.96
N GLY A 108 4.81 -9.36 20.16
CA GLY A 108 5.61 -9.37 21.39
C GLY A 108 6.95 -10.09 21.22
N VAL A 109 8.03 -9.40 21.59
CA VAL A 109 9.33 -10.03 21.80
C VAL A 109 9.16 -10.96 23.00
N GLN A 110 9.17 -12.28 22.75
CA GLN A 110 9.18 -13.28 23.83
C GLN A 110 10.44 -13.03 24.68
N ALA A 111 10.23 -12.51 25.89
CA ALA A 111 11.27 -12.42 26.90
C ALA A 111 11.71 -13.84 27.27
N LYS A 112 12.88 -14.27 26.78
CA LYS A 112 13.55 -15.47 27.31
C LYS A 112 13.98 -15.17 28.74
N THR A 113 13.21 -15.68 29.70
CA THR A 113 13.56 -15.74 31.12
C THR A 113 14.91 -16.45 31.26
N ARG A 114 15.96 -15.72 31.62
CA ARG A 114 17.24 -16.30 32.07
C ARG A 114 17.04 -16.79 33.49
N GLN A 115 17.05 -18.10 33.72
CA GLN A 115 17.15 -18.66 35.06
C GLN A 115 18.51 -18.27 35.68
N PRO A 116 18.57 -17.82 36.94
CA PRO A 116 19.85 -17.64 37.62
C PRO A 116 20.39 -19.00 38.07
N ALA A 117 21.67 -19.25 37.77
CA ALA A 117 22.41 -20.42 38.23
C ALA A 117 22.48 -20.41 39.77
N ARG A 118 21.96 -21.46 40.40
CA ARG A 118 22.05 -21.69 41.84
C ARG A 118 23.43 -22.27 42.15
N ALA A 119 24.33 -21.43 42.66
CA ALA A 119 25.55 -21.88 43.30
C ALA A 119 25.20 -22.59 44.62
N ALA A 120 25.42 -23.90 44.67
CA ALA A 120 25.44 -24.67 45.92
C ALA A 120 26.89 -25.09 46.18
N ARG A 121 27.37 -24.65 47.34
CA ARG A 121 28.68 -24.96 47.92
C ARG A 121 28.73 -26.44 48.28
N GLY A 122 29.89 -27.05 48.08
CA GLY A 122 30.34 -28.30 48.68
C GLY A 122 31.80 -28.10 49.07
#